data_AF-A0A350LQJ8-F1
#
_entry.id   AF-A0A350LQJ8-F1
#
_cell.length_a   1.000
_cell.length_b   1.000
_cell.length_c   1.000
_cell.angle_alpha   90.00
_cell.angle_beta   90.00
_cell.angle_gamma   90.00
#
_symmetry.space_group_name_H-M   'P 1'
#
loop_
_entity.id
_entity.type
_entity.pdbx_description
1 polymer ?
#
loop_
_entity_poly.entity_id
_entity_poly.type
_entity_poly.pdbx_seq_one_letter_code
_entity_poly.pdbx_strand_id
1 'polypeptide(L)'
;MAPQPHRFKNGTHYGNIGCRHVKIVLPSVAAEKAAMQGHTEMTQAETTALALPEIEGAIRSQENPAHFMTAKPIGGRLRAWWRDTLLCETGAALRVVEVGHIVYPPRFYVLLDHLMPRVTASPIRTTCPLKGHARYLALGEEEIGWTYETFDFATVLAGHAAFWDSHLTIELSPPSSTKS
;
A
#
# COMPACT_ATOMS: atom_id res chain seq x y z
N MET A 1 -27.35 -44.70 -11.10
CA MET A 1 -27.89 -43.45 -11.68
C MET A 1 -27.29 -42.31 -10.86
N ALA A 2 -26.17 -41.76 -11.31
CA ALA A 2 -25.41 -40.74 -10.59
C ALA A 2 -25.84 -39.34 -11.07
N PRO A 3 -26.01 -38.34 -10.17
CA PRO A 3 -26.29 -36.99 -10.59
C PRO A 3 -25.01 -36.28 -11.08
N GLN A 4 -25.16 -35.62 -12.24
CA GLN A 4 -24.16 -34.82 -12.94
C GLN A 4 -23.90 -33.48 -12.23
N PRO A 5 -22.70 -32.87 -12.38
CA PRO A 5 -22.35 -31.60 -11.74
C PRO A 5 -22.99 -30.39 -12.44
N HIS A 6 -23.58 -29.50 -11.64
CA HIS A 6 -24.07 -28.21 -12.11
C HIS A 6 -22.89 -27.25 -12.39
N ARG A 7 -22.77 -26.92 -13.67
CA ARG A 7 -21.87 -25.95 -14.27
C ARG A 7 -22.16 -24.54 -13.73
N PHE A 8 -21.33 -24.04 -12.81
CA PHE A 8 -21.38 -22.64 -12.41
C PHE A 8 -20.89 -21.74 -13.55
N LYS A 9 -21.74 -20.77 -13.91
CA LYS A 9 -21.45 -19.73 -14.89
C LYS A 9 -20.53 -18.69 -14.25
N ASN A 10 -19.48 -18.33 -14.99
CA ASN A 10 -18.55 -17.24 -14.70
C ASN A 10 -19.30 -15.94 -14.36
N GLY A 11 -19.18 -15.49 -13.11
CA GLY A 11 -19.59 -14.17 -12.65
C GLY A 11 -18.37 -13.45 -12.12
N THR A 12 -17.72 -12.68 -12.98
CA THR A 12 -16.57 -11.85 -12.63
C THR A 12 -17.07 -10.67 -11.78
N HIS A 13 -16.74 -10.63 -10.49
CA HIS A 13 -16.82 -9.42 -9.69
C HIS A 13 -15.40 -8.90 -9.46
N TYR A 14 -15.07 -7.86 -10.22
CA TYR A 14 -13.84 -7.10 -10.13
C TYR A 14 -13.91 -6.15 -8.92
N GLY A 15 -13.17 -6.47 -7.86
CA GLY A 15 -12.76 -5.51 -6.84
C GLY A 15 -11.64 -4.63 -7.41
N ASN A 16 -11.99 -3.41 -7.78
CA ASN A 16 -11.16 -2.47 -8.51
C ASN A 16 -10.12 -1.82 -7.57
N ILE A 17 -8.96 -2.45 -7.40
CA ILE A 17 -7.76 -1.75 -6.89
C ILE A 17 -7.27 -0.90 -8.07
N GLY A 18 -7.52 0.40 -7.99
CA GLY A 18 -7.40 1.34 -9.10
C GLY A 18 -6.06 1.29 -9.82
N CYS A 19 -6.05 0.67 -11.00
CA CYS A 19 -5.08 0.92 -12.06
C CYS A 19 -5.80 0.76 -13.41
N ARG A 20 -6.38 1.85 -13.94
CA ARG A 20 -6.95 1.85 -15.28
C ARG A 20 -5.80 1.83 -16.29
N HIS A 21 -5.73 0.77 -17.10
CA HIS A 21 -4.86 0.70 -18.27
C HIS A 21 -5.30 1.75 -19.31
N VAL A 22 -4.52 2.80 -19.47
CA VAL A 22 -4.57 3.65 -20.66
C VAL A 22 -3.85 2.91 -21.77
N LYS A 23 -4.56 2.55 -22.85
CA LYS A 23 -3.91 2.12 -24.09
C LYS A 23 -3.28 3.36 -24.73
N ILE A 24 -1.97 3.50 -24.59
CA ILE A 24 -1.19 4.42 -25.41
C ILE A 24 -0.88 3.67 -26.71
N VAL A 25 -1.39 4.18 -27.83
CA VAL A 25 -0.94 3.76 -29.16
C VAL A 25 0.42 4.40 -29.38
N LEU A 26 1.49 3.61 -29.27
CA LEU A 26 2.83 4.04 -29.69
C LEU A 26 2.89 4.00 -31.22
N PRO A 27 3.45 5.03 -31.89
CA PRO A 27 3.74 4.92 -33.31
C PRO A 27 4.81 3.84 -33.55
N SER A 28 4.67 3.14 -34.67
CA SER A 28 5.53 2.06 -35.15
C SER A 28 7.00 2.50 -35.26
N VAL A 29 7.91 1.68 -34.75
CA VAL A 29 9.37 1.86 -34.86
C VAL A 29 9.82 1.40 -36.26
N ALA A 30 9.58 2.23 -37.27
CA ALA A 30 10.04 2.01 -38.63
C ALA A 30 10.39 3.32 -39.35
N ALA A 31 11.29 4.09 -38.74
CA ALA A 31 12.16 5.14 -39.28
C ALA A 31 12.85 5.71 -38.04
N GLU A 32 14.16 5.74 -37.84
CA GLU A 32 15.22 6.10 -38.77
C GLU A 32 16.55 5.69 -38.11
N LYS A 33 17.18 4.63 -38.62
CA LYS A 33 18.60 4.35 -38.35
C LYS A 33 19.40 5.13 -39.40
N ALA A 34 19.99 6.26 -39.02
CA ALA A 34 21.30 6.74 -39.52
C ALA A 34 21.59 8.17 -39.06
N ALA A 35 22.44 8.33 -38.04
CA ALA A 35 23.52 9.33 -37.99
C ALA A 35 24.20 9.26 -36.62
N MET A 36 25.32 8.56 -36.57
CA MET A 36 26.25 8.53 -35.44
C MET A 36 27.42 9.44 -35.79
N GLN A 37 27.65 10.51 -35.01
CA GLN A 37 28.96 11.04 -34.58
C GLN A 37 28.83 12.49 -34.12
N GLY A 38 29.10 12.70 -32.82
CA GLY A 38 29.09 14.00 -32.17
C GLY A 38 29.09 13.82 -30.66
N HIS A 39 30.14 13.20 -30.11
CA HIS A 39 30.40 13.22 -28.67
C HIS A 39 30.81 14.65 -28.28
N THR A 40 29.83 15.48 -27.96
CA THR A 40 30.04 16.67 -27.13
C THR A 40 29.89 16.22 -25.69
N GLU A 41 30.97 16.27 -24.92
CA GLU A 41 30.93 16.13 -23.46
C GLU A 41 29.93 17.15 -22.91
N MET A 42 28.79 16.67 -22.41
CA MET A 42 27.87 17.51 -21.66
C MET A 42 28.54 17.85 -20.34
N THR A 43 28.72 19.15 -20.12
CA THR A 43 29.30 19.67 -18.88
C THR A 43 28.46 19.24 -17.68
N GLN A 44 29.12 18.98 -16.55
CA GLN A 44 28.54 18.48 -15.29
C GLN A 44 27.41 19.38 -14.71
N ALA A 45 27.17 20.56 -15.28
CA ALA A 45 26.13 21.49 -14.89
C ALA A 45 24.72 21.11 -15.43
N GLU A 46 24.62 20.40 -16.56
CA GLU A 46 23.33 20.03 -17.17
C GLU A 46 22.76 18.71 -16.59
N THR A 47 23.54 17.98 -15.79
CA THR A 47 23.07 16.87 -14.95
C THR A 47 22.36 17.34 -13.67
N THR A 48 21.96 18.61 -13.57
CA THR A 48 20.93 19.03 -12.60
C THR A 48 19.53 18.77 -13.20
N ALA A 49 19.32 17.58 -13.75
CA ALA A 49 18.02 17.12 -14.16
C ALA A 49 17.26 16.66 -12.90
N LEU A 50 16.44 17.56 -12.34
CA LEU A 50 15.41 17.33 -11.31
C LEU A 50 15.73 16.19 -10.32
N ALA A 51 16.63 16.42 -9.37
CA ALA A 51 16.67 15.59 -8.18
C ALA A 51 15.29 15.65 -7.50
N LEU A 52 14.65 14.50 -7.26
CA LEU A 52 13.40 14.44 -6.49
C LEU A 52 13.64 15.12 -5.12
N PRO A 53 12.68 15.91 -4.62
CA PRO A 53 12.84 16.55 -3.32
C PRO A 53 13.12 15.47 -2.27
N GLU A 54 14.14 15.72 -1.45
CA GLU A 54 14.44 14.88 -0.31
C GLU A 54 13.32 15.05 0.72
N ILE A 55 12.54 13.99 0.90
CA ILE A 55 11.46 13.95 1.88
C ILE A 55 11.98 13.09 3.03
N GLU A 56 12.17 13.73 4.18
CA GLU A 56 12.71 13.09 5.37
C GLU A 56 11.89 11.84 5.74
N GLY A 57 12.59 10.71 5.91
CA GLY A 57 11.99 9.43 6.26
C GLY A 57 11.15 8.78 5.16
N ALA A 58 11.24 9.24 3.91
CA ALA A 58 10.54 8.59 2.79
C ALA A 58 11.18 7.24 2.46
N ILE A 59 10.34 6.21 2.41
CA ILE A 59 10.67 4.87 1.92
C ILE A 59 10.29 4.84 0.45
N ARG A 60 11.27 4.61 -0.44
CA ARG A 60 11.10 4.70 -1.90
C ARG A 60 11.16 3.32 -2.55
N SER A 61 10.40 3.15 -3.63
CA SER A 61 10.54 1.99 -4.50
C SER A 61 11.90 2.03 -5.20
N GLN A 62 12.54 0.86 -5.31
CA GLN A 62 13.84 0.72 -5.98
C GLN A 62 13.73 0.91 -7.50
N GLU A 63 12.60 0.50 -8.09
CA GLU A 63 12.36 0.58 -9.54
C GLU A 63 11.83 1.96 -9.97
N ASN A 64 11.14 2.65 -9.06
CA ASN A 64 10.57 3.97 -9.32
C ASN A 64 10.70 4.85 -8.06
N PRO A 65 11.80 5.61 -7.92
CA PRO A 65 12.01 6.45 -6.73
C PRO A 65 10.95 7.54 -6.51
N ALA A 66 10.18 7.91 -7.54
CA ALA A 66 9.05 8.83 -7.42
C ALA A 66 7.80 8.16 -6.78
N HIS A 67 7.76 6.83 -6.72
CA HIS A 67 6.79 6.06 -5.94
C HIS A 67 7.35 5.79 -4.55
N PHE A 68 6.80 6.43 -3.54
CA PHE A 68 7.29 6.35 -2.17
C PHE A 68 6.17 6.41 -1.14
N MET A 69 6.52 6.14 0.11
CA MET A 69 5.64 6.35 1.26
C MET A 69 6.37 7.04 2.39
N THR A 70 5.61 7.76 3.22
CA THR A 70 6.06 8.16 4.55
C THR A 70 5.25 7.38 5.58
N ALA A 71 5.88 6.96 6.67
CA ALA A 71 5.23 6.31 7.80
C ALA A 71 5.60 7.08 9.07
N LYS A 72 4.60 7.66 9.75
CA LYS A 72 4.82 8.45 10.96
C LYS A 72 3.94 7.94 12.09
N PRO A 73 4.44 7.85 13.34
CA PRO A 73 3.58 7.58 14.49
C PRO A 73 2.40 8.55 14.56
N ILE A 74 1.25 8.08 15.00
CA ILE A 74 0.04 8.91 15.09
C ILE A 74 0.13 10.02 16.15
N GLY A 75 1.03 9.90 17.12
CA GLY A 75 1.23 10.91 18.18
C GLY A 75 0.03 11.07 19.13
N GLY A 76 -0.87 10.08 19.19
CA GLY A 76 -2.09 10.09 19.98
C GLY A 76 -2.60 8.67 20.21
N ARG A 77 -3.91 8.50 20.41
CA ARG A 77 -4.55 7.19 20.54
C ARG A 77 -5.53 6.98 19.39
N LEU A 78 -5.47 5.80 18.79
CA LEU A 78 -6.36 5.35 17.73
C LEU A 78 -7.25 4.25 18.26
N ARG A 79 -8.55 4.36 18.01
CA ARG A 79 -9.51 3.26 18.12
C ARG A 79 -10.04 2.96 16.73
N ALA A 80 -10.06 1.68 16.38
CA ALA A 80 -10.54 1.21 15.09
C ALA A 80 -11.67 0.22 15.28
N TRP A 81 -12.78 0.41 14.56
CA TRP A 81 -13.91 -0.50 14.54
C TRP A 81 -14.16 -1.01 13.14
N TRP A 82 -14.49 -2.29 13.05
CA TRP A 82 -15.10 -2.88 11.87
C TRP A 82 -16.58 -3.08 12.15
N ARG A 83 -17.43 -2.28 11.52
CA ARG A 83 -18.85 -2.14 11.90
C ARG A 83 -18.92 -1.82 13.40
N ASP A 84 -19.54 -2.69 14.19
CA ASP A 84 -19.70 -2.55 15.65
C ASP A 84 -18.61 -3.27 16.46
N THR A 85 -17.66 -3.95 15.80
CA THR A 85 -16.60 -4.70 16.47
C THR A 85 -15.36 -3.82 16.65
N LEU A 86 -14.97 -3.55 17.90
CA LEU A 86 -13.70 -2.89 18.19
C LEU A 86 -12.54 -3.81 17.80
N LEU A 87 -11.78 -3.40 16.78
CA LEU A 87 -10.60 -4.12 16.31
C LEU A 87 -9.41 -3.87 17.22
N CYS A 88 -9.15 -2.62 17.58
CA CYS A 88 -8.03 -2.26 18.46
C CYS A 88 -8.22 -0.89 19.10
N GLU A 89 -7.50 -0.68 20.20
CA GLU A 89 -7.20 0.61 20.79
C GLU A 89 -5.69 0.69 21.03
N THR A 90 -5.00 1.64 20.39
CA THR A 90 -3.54 1.67 20.38
C THR A 90 -2.97 3.08 20.25
N GLY A 91 -1.87 3.36 20.94
CA GLY A 91 -1.03 4.54 20.70
C GLY A 91 0.13 4.30 19.73
N ALA A 92 0.39 3.04 19.37
CA ALA A 92 1.50 2.60 18.55
C ALA A 92 1.12 2.40 17.07
N ALA A 93 0.11 3.12 16.59
CA ALA A 93 -0.25 3.07 15.17
C ALA A 93 0.66 3.99 14.34
N LEU A 94 0.82 3.63 13.07
CA LEU A 94 1.47 4.44 12.05
C LEU A 94 0.42 5.05 11.12
N ARG A 95 0.57 6.32 10.80
CA ARG A 95 -0.09 6.96 9.64
C ARG A 95 0.86 6.86 8.45
N VAL A 96 0.39 6.20 7.40
CA VAL A 96 1.13 5.99 6.16
C VAL A 96 0.49 6.81 5.05
N VAL A 97 1.31 7.61 4.36
CA VAL A 97 0.92 8.35 3.15
C VAL A 97 1.76 7.82 2.01
N GLU A 98 1.10 7.27 1.00
CA GLU A 98 1.72 6.78 -0.22
C GLU A 98 1.56 7.79 -1.35
N VAL A 99 2.63 7.98 -2.10
CA VAL A 99 2.69 8.86 -3.27
C VAL A 99 3.13 8.01 -4.46
N GLY A 100 2.26 7.89 -5.46
CA GLY A 100 2.56 7.30 -6.76
C GLY A 100 2.28 8.32 -7.85
N HIS A 101 1.39 8.00 -8.80
CA HIS A 101 0.92 8.97 -9.79
C HIS A 101 0.11 10.12 -9.16
N ILE A 102 -0.45 9.88 -7.97
CA ILE A 102 -1.13 10.84 -7.12
C ILE A 102 -0.68 10.63 -5.67
N VAL A 103 -1.04 11.57 -4.78
CA VAL A 103 -1.00 11.33 -3.34
C VAL A 103 -2.27 10.56 -2.95
N TYR A 104 -2.10 9.35 -2.44
CA TYR A 104 -3.23 8.53 -1.99
C TYR A 104 -3.70 8.97 -0.60
N PRO A 105 -4.99 8.74 -0.26
CA PRO A 105 -5.49 8.97 1.09
C PRO A 105 -4.63 8.24 2.15
N PRO A 106 -4.35 8.88 3.31
CA PRO A 106 -3.61 8.23 4.37
C PRO A 106 -4.28 6.94 4.85
N ARG A 107 -3.49 5.92 5.16
CA ARG A 107 -3.96 4.72 5.87
C ARG A 107 -3.31 4.60 7.23
N PHE A 108 -4.05 4.02 8.17
CA PHE A 108 -3.50 3.65 9.47
C PHE A 108 -3.06 2.20 9.47
N TYR A 109 -1.87 1.96 10.00
CA TYR A 109 -1.29 0.66 10.22
C TYR A 109 -1.17 0.43 11.72
N VAL A 110 -1.79 -0.63 12.23
CA VAL A 110 -1.80 -0.99 13.65
C VAL A 110 -1.04 -2.28 13.84
N LEU A 111 -0.37 -2.46 14.98
CA LEU A 111 0.29 -3.73 15.29
C LEU A 111 -0.73 -4.87 15.34
N LEU A 112 -0.41 -6.00 14.71
CA LEU A 112 -1.24 -7.21 14.73
C LEU A 112 -1.53 -7.69 16.14
N ASP A 113 -0.54 -7.59 17.04
CA ASP A 113 -0.65 -8.01 18.43
C ASP A 113 -1.56 -7.08 19.26
N HIS A 114 -1.95 -5.92 18.73
CA HIS A 114 -2.91 -5.03 19.36
C HIS A 114 -4.36 -5.31 18.91
N LEU A 115 -4.57 -6.24 17.98
CA LEU A 115 -5.91 -6.65 17.58
C LEU A 115 -6.58 -7.43 18.70
N MET A 116 -7.75 -6.97 19.09
CA MET A 116 -8.56 -7.58 20.15
C MET A 116 -9.27 -8.85 19.66
N PRO A 117 -9.96 -8.87 18.50
CA PRO A 117 -10.52 -10.10 17.98
C PRO A 117 -9.45 -10.95 17.31
N ARG A 118 -9.63 -12.27 17.38
CA ARG A 118 -8.82 -13.20 16.58
C ARG A 118 -9.14 -13.02 15.10
N VAL A 119 -8.10 -12.78 14.32
CA VAL A 119 -8.16 -12.74 12.85
C VAL A 119 -7.43 -13.94 12.24
N THR A 120 -7.83 -14.33 11.03
CA THR A 120 -7.16 -15.39 10.25
C THR A 120 -6.53 -14.78 9.00
N ALA A 121 -5.39 -15.31 8.59
CA ALA A 121 -4.73 -14.86 7.36
C ALA A 121 -5.09 -15.79 6.20
N SER A 122 -5.54 -15.21 5.08
CA SER A 122 -5.77 -15.91 3.82
C SER A 122 -4.45 -16.47 3.25
N PRO A 123 -4.48 -17.61 2.54
CA PRO A 123 -3.34 -18.09 1.77
C PRO A 123 -3.08 -17.24 0.51
N ILE A 124 -4.06 -16.45 0.07
CA ILE A 124 -3.94 -15.60 -1.12
C ILE A 124 -2.97 -14.45 -0.82
N ARG A 125 -2.03 -14.22 -1.75
CA ARG A 125 -1.03 -13.16 -1.67
C ARG A 125 -1.11 -12.24 -2.88
N THR A 126 -0.87 -10.96 -2.66
CA THR A 126 -0.64 -9.97 -3.72
C THR A 126 0.67 -9.25 -3.46
N THR A 127 1.34 -8.78 -4.50
CA THR A 127 2.65 -8.12 -4.37
C THR A 127 2.49 -6.62 -4.57
N CYS A 128 3.02 -5.84 -3.63
CA CYS A 128 3.19 -4.40 -3.75
C CYS A 128 4.68 -4.09 -3.97
N PRO A 129 5.07 -3.39 -5.06
CA PRO A 129 6.47 -3.10 -5.36
C PRO A 129 7.14 -2.21 -4.30
N LEU A 130 6.35 -1.48 -3.49
CA LEU A 130 6.85 -0.60 -2.43
C LEU A 130 6.91 -1.27 -1.05
N LYS A 131 6.08 -2.28 -0.78
CA LYS A 131 5.85 -2.78 0.59
C LYS A 131 6.15 -4.25 0.80
N GLY A 132 6.15 -5.07 -0.25
CA GLY A 132 6.33 -6.52 -0.15
C GLY A 132 5.06 -7.30 -0.47
N HIS A 133 4.91 -8.49 0.12
CA HIS A 133 3.81 -9.41 -0.16
C HIS A 133 2.67 -9.24 0.85
N ALA A 134 1.53 -8.77 0.38
CA ALA A 134 0.32 -8.65 1.19
C ALA A 134 -0.30 -10.03 1.45
N ARG A 135 -0.81 -10.21 2.67
CA ARG A 135 -1.68 -11.32 3.08
C ARG A 135 -2.97 -10.74 3.63
N TYR A 136 -4.10 -11.18 3.11
CA TYR A 136 -5.40 -10.68 3.57
C TYR A 136 -5.78 -11.27 4.92
N LEU A 137 -6.46 -10.46 5.73
CA LEU A 137 -6.92 -10.79 7.08
C LEU A 137 -8.44 -10.86 7.09
N ALA A 138 -8.98 -11.88 7.75
CA ALA A 138 -10.41 -12.08 7.91
C ALA A 138 -10.83 -12.12 9.38
N LEU A 139 -12.01 -11.55 9.66
CA LEU A 139 -12.74 -11.68 10.90
C LEU A 139 -13.94 -12.60 10.65
N GLY A 140 -13.84 -13.85 11.12
CA GLY A 140 -14.75 -14.90 10.67
C GLY A 140 -14.55 -15.20 9.19
N GLU A 141 -15.59 -15.02 8.38
CA GLU A 141 -15.55 -15.22 6.92
C GLU A 141 -15.37 -13.89 6.14
N GLU A 142 -15.43 -12.74 6.81
CA GLU A 142 -15.33 -11.43 6.17
C GLU A 142 -13.86 -10.98 6.11
N GLU A 143 -13.37 -10.67 4.92
CA GLU A 143 -12.06 -10.04 4.74
C GLU A 143 -12.14 -8.57 5.18
N ILE A 144 -11.29 -8.19 6.14
CA ILE A 144 -11.32 -6.87 6.77
C ILE A 144 -10.10 -6.01 6.41
N GLY A 145 -9.03 -6.62 5.94
CA GLY A 145 -7.76 -5.92 5.76
C GLY A 145 -6.62 -6.79 5.27
N TRP A 146 -5.39 -6.32 5.48
CA TRP A 146 -4.18 -7.01 5.07
C TRP A 146 -2.99 -6.68 5.98
N THR A 147 -1.99 -7.54 5.94
CA THR A 147 -0.64 -7.34 6.51
C THR A 147 0.42 -7.61 5.44
N TYR A 148 1.67 -7.20 5.67
CA TYR A 148 2.77 -7.42 4.73
C TYR A 148 3.86 -8.34 5.32
N GLU A 149 4.29 -9.31 4.51
CA GLU A 149 5.66 -9.80 4.54
C GLU A 149 6.51 -8.76 3.79
N THR A 150 7.24 -7.93 4.55
CA THR A 150 7.84 -6.70 4.02
C THR A 150 9.16 -6.94 3.30
N PHE A 151 9.48 -6.08 2.33
CA PHE A 151 10.87 -5.91 1.89
C PHE A 151 11.73 -5.24 2.97
N ASP A 152 13.04 -5.42 2.92
CA ASP A 152 14.00 -4.92 3.94
C ASP A 152 13.88 -3.40 4.17
N PHE A 153 13.71 -2.63 3.10
CA PHE A 153 13.57 -1.18 3.15
C PHE A 153 12.18 -0.71 3.62
N ALA A 154 11.21 -1.62 3.75
CA ALA A 154 9.83 -1.34 4.18
C ALA A 154 9.48 -1.96 5.55
N THR A 155 10.49 -2.39 6.31
CA THR A 155 10.37 -3.07 7.62
C THR A 155 9.61 -2.27 8.68
N VAL A 156 9.46 -0.95 8.52
CA VAL A 156 8.60 -0.13 9.40
C VAL A 156 7.15 -0.63 9.46
N LEU A 157 6.68 -1.33 8.42
CA LEU A 157 5.34 -1.93 8.36
C LEU A 157 5.30 -3.40 8.80
N ALA A 158 6.43 -3.99 9.16
CA ALA A 158 6.48 -5.39 9.60
C ALA A 158 5.61 -5.57 10.84
N GLY A 159 4.82 -6.64 10.88
CA GLY A 159 3.90 -6.93 11.98
C GLY A 159 2.70 -5.99 12.10
N HIS A 160 2.50 -5.06 11.15
CA HIS A 160 1.35 -4.18 11.14
C HIS A 160 0.26 -4.67 10.18
N ALA A 161 -0.99 -4.30 10.47
CA ALA A 161 -2.17 -4.51 9.64
C ALA A 161 -2.81 -3.18 9.27
N ALA A 162 -3.36 -3.12 8.05
CA ALA A 162 -4.26 -2.07 7.60
C ALA A 162 -5.61 -2.67 7.22
N PHE A 163 -6.65 -1.84 7.18
CA PHE A 163 -8.03 -2.29 6.96
C PHE A 163 -8.66 -1.62 5.74
N TRP A 164 -9.67 -2.28 5.18
CA TRP A 164 -10.50 -1.72 4.12
C TRP A 164 -11.33 -0.55 4.64
N ASP A 165 -11.63 0.44 3.80
CA ASP A 165 -12.34 1.64 4.24
C ASP A 165 -13.87 1.44 4.30
N SER A 166 -14.41 0.36 3.72
CA SER A 166 -15.85 0.14 3.51
C SER A 166 -16.68 0.06 4.78
N HIS A 167 -16.11 -0.47 5.86
CA HIS A 167 -16.79 -0.67 7.15
C HIS A 167 -15.93 -0.23 8.34
N LEU A 168 -14.85 0.48 8.06
CA LEU A 168 -13.89 0.93 9.06
C LEU A 168 -14.31 2.29 9.62
N THR A 169 -14.44 2.36 10.93
CA THR A 169 -14.51 3.63 11.66
C THR A 169 -13.21 3.81 12.44
N ILE A 170 -12.59 4.99 12.32
CA ILE A 170 -11.39 5.37 13.06
C ILE A 170 -11.72 6.57 13.94
N GLU A 171 -11.41 6.46 15.23
CA GLU A 171 -11.41 7.58 16.16
C GLU A 171 -9.96 7.88 16.57
N LEU A 172 -9.56 9.14 16.44
CA LEU A 172 -8.28 9.64 16.92
C LEU A 172 -8.51 10.57 18.10
N SER A 173 -7.80 10.32 19.20
CA SER A 173 -7.75 11.21 20.35
C SER A 173 -6.31 11.66 20.63
N PRO A 174 -6.12 12.83 21.27
CA PRO A 174 -4.82 13.27 21.75
C PRO A 174 -4.17 12.23 22.67
N PRO A 175 -2.84 12.26 22.86
CA PRO A 175 -2.19 11.38 23.83
C PRO A 175 -2.77 11.68 25.22
N SER A 176 -3.01 10.64 26.01
CA SER A 176 -3.50 10.79 27.38
C SER A 176 -2.48 11.64 28.16
N SER A 177 -2.91 12.80 28.64
CA SER A 177 -2.12 13.62 29.55
C SER A 177 -2.06 12.93 30.90
N THR A 178 -1.03 12.13 31.12
CA THR A 178 -0.71 11.66 32.47
C THR A 178 -0.24 12.89 33.25
N LYS A 179 -1.13 13.51 34.02
CA LYS A 179 -0.72 14.41 35.10
C LYS A 179 0.00 13.56 36.15
N SER A 180 1.31 13.70 36.25
CA SER A 180 2.07 13.33 37.44
C SER A 180 1.78 14.28 38.60
#